data_AF-A0A433DGC9-F1
#
_entry.id   AF-A0A433DGC9-F1
#
_cell.length_a   1.000
_cell.length_b   1.000
_cell.length_c   1.000
_cell.angle_alpha   90.00
_cell.angle_beta   90.00
_cell.angle_gamma   90.00
#
_symmetry.space_group_name_H-M   'P 1'
#
loop_
_entity.id
_entity.type
_entity.pdbx_description
1 polymer ?
#
loop_
_entity_poly.entity_id
_entity_poly.type
_entity_poly.pdbx_seq_one_letter_code
_entity_poly.pdbx_strand_id
1 'polypeptide(L)'
;MSKLSHEAGVAHLRKQVQTTVSKKSDDDDNWLGDEGQQNDEDEDVNQVTEISENDAAVNVVRGPCIERLESTEAPDRKRPYILTSGTDVVSVLKSYAKDLPDGRNLAYWGILDLTGDSIASKALFTKEDWAEMVQSFKQEVKLSETPISDNASRLFDKIDETSDNDEPLSNNKTIQSGLSNPSDIEHALKDIDDVDSYTIKRAILTYAENLEEVDLPMSEAAFDNLFPNMLARKLLDRKQLKVEVGEICCWASAQRRNQERSVILRAQIGQRCDFKGTLRSSIDKVEAIVGLRSGGLPEAHRKKIFTDRIDLAVSMRDILYAFFSANPNAPDDKLHQMFVLGVQSWGWMYDVYAMDCKGTNVCRLGRLNRIKMPNAIETIACLEEICTVMTDIKTTLGVICNKANDAALSNARARRRKRTDVNDDAVGGCFGNVSGTPAKKRSTQEM
;
A
#
# COMPACT_ATOMS: atom_id res chain seq x y z
N MET A 1 -8.12 -29.41 78.55
CA MET A 1 -9.24 -30.34 78.79
C MET A 1 -10.54 -29.60 78.50
N SER A 2 -11.36 -30.16 77.59
CA SER A 2 -12.85 -30.06 77.55
C SER A 2 -13.48 -28.67 77.35
N LYS A 3 -14.52 -28.41 76.55
CA LYS A 3 -15.43 -29.10 75.60
C LYS A 3 -16.27 -27.93 75.01
N LEU A 4 -16.49 -27.80 73.71
CA LEU A 4 -17.66 -28.31 72.95
C LEU A 4 -19.04 -28.07 73.58
N SER A 5 -19.91 -27.34 72.86
CA SER A 5 -21.33 -27.68 72.60
C SER A 5 -21.95 -26.64 71.63
N HIS A 6 -22.25 -27.05 70.40
CA HIS A 6 -23.60 -27.32 69.82
C HIS A 6 -24.36 -26.05 69.38
N GLU A 7 -24.62 -25.84 68.09
CA GLU A 7 -25.77 -26.38 67.29
C GLU A 7 -27.13 -25.92 67.86
N ALA A 8 -28.16 -25.52 67.13
CA ALA A 8 -28.54 -25.51 65.71
C ALA A 8 -29.81 -24.64 65.57
N GLY A 9 -30.28 -24.36 64.35
CA GLY A 9 -31.64 -23.84 64.11
C GLY A 9 -31.80 -23.06 62.79
N VAL A 10 -31.99 -23.73 61.65
CA VAL A 10 -33.30 -23.88 60.93
C VAL A 10 -33.84 -22.52 60.40
N ALA A 11 -33.55 -22.16 59.14
CA ALA A 11 -34.29 -22.48 57.90
C ALA A 11 -35.55 -21.62 57.62
N HIS A 12 -35.54 -21.07 56.40
CA HIS A 12 -36.64 -21.05 55.42
C HIS A 12 -37.40 -19.73 55.09
N LEU A 13 -37.41 -19.48 53.77
CA LEU A 13 -38.46 -18.89 52.91
C LEU A 13 -38.62 -17.37 52.71
N ARG A 14 -38.23 -16.96 51.49
CA ARG A 14 -39.06 -16.36 50.41
C ARG A 14 -40.02 -15.22 50.80
N LYS A 15 -39.78 -14.05 50.18
CA LYS A 15 -40.77 -13.40 49.30
C LYS A 15 -40.13 -12.33 48.39
N GLN A 16 -40.27 -12.53 47.08
CA GLN A 16 -40.25 -11.48 46.06
C GLN A 16 -41.48 -10.58 46.22
N VAL A 17 -41.37 -9.27 45.92
CA VAL A 17 -42.36 -8.50 45.14
C VAL A 17 -41.65 -7.32 44.45
N GLN A 18 -41.83 -7.27 43.11
CA GLN A 18 -41.70 -6.20 42.12
C GLN A 18 -42.20 -4.81 42.61
N THR A 19 -41.91 -3.62 42.09
CA THR A 19 -41.57 -3.11 40.75
C THR A 19 -41.31 -1.60 40.95
N THR A 20 -40.42 -0.98 40.17
CA THR A 20 -40.78 0.21 39.35
C THR A 20 -39.64 0.56 38.39
N VAL A 21 -40.03 0.66 37.13
CA VAL A 21 -39.22 1.06 35.97
C VAL A 21 -39.13 2.58 35.92
N SER A 22 -37.96 3.14 35.59
CA SER A 22 -37.84 4.38 34.82
C SER A 22 -36.50 4.44 34.07
N LYS A 23 -36.60 4.71 32.77
CA LYS A 23 -35.55 4.78 31.74
C LYS A 23 -34.56 5.94 31.96
N LYS A 24 -33.29 5.72 31.62
CA LYS A 24 -32.33 6.64 30.97
C LYS A 24 -31.12 5.81 30.52
N SER A 25 -31.05 5.47 29.23
CA SER A 25 -30.18 6.07 28.19
C SER A 25 -28.72 5.63 28.36
N ASP A 26 -28.38 4.58 27.60
CA ASP A 26 -27.04 4.01 27.45
C ASP A 26 -26.23 4.89 26.48
N ASP A 27 -25.09 5.38 26.96
CA ASP A 27 -23.91 5.75 26.16
C ASP A 27 -22.73 5.61 27.11
N ASP A 28 -21.93 4.55 26.97
CA ASP A 28 -20.59 4.45 27.55
C ASP A 28 -19.79 3.40 26.75
N ASP A 29 -18.97 3.91 25.84
CA ASP A 29 -17.92 3.19 25.14
C ASP A 29 -16.81 2.82 26.14
N ASN A 30 -16.76 1.56 26.56
CA ASN A 30 -15.68 1.06 27.40
C ASN A 30 -14.64 0.29 26.57
N TRP A 31 -13.42 0.83 26.61
CA TRP A 31 -12.21 0.36 25.95
C TRP A 31 -11.45 -0.57 26.90
N LEU A 32 -11.61 -1.89 26.75
CA LEU A 32 -10.74 -2.92 27.36
C LEU A 32 -10.74 -4.11 26.37
N GLY A 33 -9.62 -4.46 25.73
CA GLY A 33 -8.59 -5.31 26.28
C GLY A 33 -8.88 -6.76 25.87
N ASP A 34 -8.33 -7.21 24.75
CA ASP A 34 -8.48 -8.62 24.33
C ASP A 34 -7.18 -9.37 24.60
N GLU A 35 -7.25 -10.19 25.64
CA GLU A 35 -6.23 -11.13 26.07
C GLU A 35 -6.10 -12.26 25.06
N GLY A 36 -4.86 -12.68 24.83
CA GLY A 36 -4.56 -13.84 24.01
C GLY A 36 -5.18 -15.11 24.58
N GLN A 37 -5.86 -15.88 23.73
CA GLN A 37 -6.14 -17.28 24.00
C GLN A 37 -4.99 -18.15 23.49
N GLN A 38 -4.24 -18.66 24.47
CA GLN A 38 -3.46 -19.89 24.39
C GLN A 38 -4.32 -21.01 23.80
N ASN A 39 -3.77 -21.74 22.85
CA ASN A 39 -4.15 -23.13 22.62
C ASN A 39 -2.93 -23.98 22.92
N ASP A 40 -3.19 -25.00 23.73
CA ASP A 40 -2.26 -25.84 24.44
C ASP A 40 -1.25 -26.56 23.55
N GLU A 41 -0.06 -26.69 24.13
CA GLU A 41 1.07 -27.49 23.70
C GLU A 41 0.72 -28.98 23.84
N ASP A 42 0.88 -29.76 22.76
CA ASP A 42 1.30 -31.14 22.90
C ASP A 42 2.82 -31.17 22.75
N GLU A 43 3.47 -31.46 23.87
CA GLU A 43 4.89 -31.71 24.01
C GLU A 43 5.34 -32.84 23.06
N ASP A 44 6.37 -32.60 22.26
CA ASP A 44 7.35 -33.65 22.01
C ASP A 44 8.76 -33.05 22.02
N VAL A 45 9.43 -33.38 23.12
CA VAL A 45 10.77 -32.95 23.50
C VAL A 45 11.78 -33.62 22.58
N ASN A 46 12.63 -32.82 21.90
CA ASN A 46 14.01 -33.24 21.70
C ASN A 46 14.98 -32.06 21.45
N GLN A 47 15.62 -31.69 22.56
CA GLN A 47 17.01 -31.28 22.74
C GLN A 47 17.65 -30.35 21.69
N VAL A 48 17.73 -29.09 22.12
CA VAL A 48 18.72 -28.10 21.69
C VAL A 48 20.12 -28.65 21.94
N THR A 49 20.93 -28.75 20.89
CA THR A 49 22.39 -28.76 21.00
C THR A 49 22.90 -27.44 20.44
N GLU A 50 23.49 -26.63 21.32
CA GLU A 50 24.32 -25.48 20.97
C GLU A 50 25.50 -25.96 20.12
N ILE A 51 25.61 -25.49 18.89
CA ILE A 51 26.85 -25.53 18.12
C ILE A 51 27.05 -24.18 17.43
N SER A 52 27.91 -23.38 18.07
CA SER A 52 29.04 -22.62 17.53
C SER A 52 28.92 -21.96 16.15
N GLU A 53 29.17 -20.64 16.15
CA GLU A 53 29.61 -19.85 15.01
C GLU A 53 30.87 -20.44 14.36
N ASN A 54 30.82 -20.76 13.06
CA ASN A 54 31.72 -20.30 11.99
C ASN A 54 31.68 -21.23 10.74
N ASP A 55 31.61 -20.57 9.58
CA ASP A 55 32.01 -20.98 8.24
C ASP A 55 31.51 -22.30 7.62
N ALA A 56 30.71 -22.18 6.56
CA ALA A 56 31.09 -22.57 5.18
C ALA A 56 29.85 -22.74 4.28
N ALA A 57 29.90 -22.09 3.11
CA ALA A 57 29.19 -22.38 1.87
C ALA A 57 28.19 -23.56 1.85
N VAL A 58 26.91 -23.29 2.10
CA VAL A 58 25.83 -24.22 1.68
C VAL A 58 25.43 -23.84 0.25
N ASN A 59 26.09 -24.49 -0.70
CA ASN A 59 25.65 -24.61 -2.08
C ASN A 59 24.25 -25.26 -2.11
N VAL A 60 23.20 -24.46 -2.20
CA VAL A 60 21.88 -24.95 -2.60
C VAL A 60 21.94 -25.25 -4.10
N VAL A 61 22.23 -26.50 -4.41
CA VAL A 61 22.14 -27.08 -5.76
C VAL A 61 20.73 -26.84 -6.29
N ARG A 62 20.58 -25.86 -7.20
CA ARG A 62 19.35 -25.70 -8.00
C ARG A 62 19.26 -26.87 -8.96
N GLY A 63 18.26 -27.71 -8.77
CA GLY A 63 17.88 -28.72 -9.75
C GLY A 63 17.59 -28.12 -11.15
N PRO A 64 17.69 -28.93 -12.21
CA PRO A 64 17.55 -28.46 -13.58
C PRO A 64 16.15 -27.88 -13.83
N CYS A 65 16.13 -26.68 -14.41
CA CYS A 65 14.92 -25.98 -14.84
C CYS A 65 14.27 -26.76 -16.00
N ILE A 66 13.10 -27.36 -15.75
CA ILE A 66 12.28 -28.01 -16.79
C ILE A 66 11.71 -26.92 -17.71
N GLU A 67 11.77 -27.19 -19.02
CA GLU A 67 11.27 -26.34 -20.10
C GLU A 67 9.78 -26.05 -19.95
N ARG A 68 9.44 -24.78 -20.20
CA ARG A 68 8.06 -24.28 -20.29
C ARG A 68 7.34 -24.97 -21.44
N LEU A 69 6.24 -25.65 -21.16
CA LEU A 69 5.21 -25.92 -22.15
C LEU A 69 4.31 -24.69 -22.18
N GLU A 70 4.37 -23.90 -23.26
CA GLU A 70 3.44 -22.81 -23.50
C GLU A 70 2.03 -23.39 -23.62
N SER A 71 1.15 -23.08 -22.66
CA SER A 71 -0.28 -23.35 -22.82
C SER A 71 -0.88 -22.26 -23.70
N THR A 72 -1.10 -22.63 -24.94
CA THR A 72 -1.85 -21.93 -25.98
C THR A 72 -3.30 -21.68 -25.55
N GLU A 73 -3.89 -20.61 -26.10
CA GLU A 73 -5.34 -20.29 -26.15
C GLU A 73 -5.93 -19.37 -25.07
N ALA A 74 -5.45 -18.12 -25.03
CA ALA A 74 -6.32 -16.97 -24.72
C ALA A 74 -6.52 -16.15 -26.02
N PRO A 75 -7.75 -15.66 -26.33
CA PRO A 75 -8.01 -14.93 -27.57
C PRO A 75 -7.29 -13.57 -27.59
N ASP A 76 -6.43 -13.41 -28.60
CA ASP A 76 -5.70 -12.20 -28.96
C ASP A 76 -6.65 -11.02 -29.24
N ARG A 77 -6.88 -10.11 -28.28
CA ARG A 77 -7.14 -8.70 -28.65
C ARG A 77 -6.00 -7.81 -28.19
N LYS A 78 -5.54 -6.99 -29.13
CA LYS A 78 -4.46 -6.03 -28.99
C LYS A 78 -5.11 -4.65 -28.90
N ARG A 79 -4.96 -3.98 -27.76
CA ARG A 79 -5.26 -2.57 -27.59
C ARG A 79 -4.03 -1.78 -28.02
N PRO A 80 -4.09 -1.03 -29.13
CA PRO A 80 -2.96 -0.24 -29.58
C PRO A 80 -2.78 0.98 -28.68
N TYR A 81 -1.55 1.48 -28.59
CA TYR A 81 -1.25 2.77 -27.98
C TYR A 81 -0.48 3.61 -29.01
N ILE A 82 -1.26 4.26 -29.88
CA ILE A 82 -0.74 5.11 -30.97
C ILE A 82 -0.88 6.57 -30.56
N LEU A 83 0.22 7.32 -30.67
CA LEU A 83 0.26 8.75 -30.40
C LEU A 83 -0.24 9.55 -31.61
N THR A 84 -0.49 10.85 -31.43
CA THR A 84 -0.97 11.72 -32.52
C THR A 84 0.01 11.80 -33.70
N SER A 85 1.30 11.60 -33.45
CA SER A 85 2.37 11.49 -34.46
C SER A 85 2.32 10.20 -35.29
N GLY A 86 1.51 9.21 -34.88
CA GLY A 86 1.49 7.87 -35.45
C GLY A 86 2.46 6.89 -34.77
N THR A 87 3.23 7.33 -33.76
CA THR A 87 4.15 6.47 -33.01
C THR A 87 3.39 5.37 -32.26
N ASP A 88 3.73 4.10 -32.50
CA ASP A 88 3.25 2.96 -31.72
C ASP A 88 4.14 2.72 -30.50
N VAL A 89 3.67 3.16 -29.33
CA VAL A 89 4.39 3.05 -28.05
C VAL A 89 4.68 1.59 -27.69
N VAL A 90 3.79 0.66 -28.04
CA VAL A 90 3.95 -0.77 -27.75
C VAL A 90 5.15 -1.32 -28.53
N SER A 91 5.25 -0.96 -29.80
CA SER A 91 6.33 -1.41 -30.68
C SER A 91 7.69 -0.79 -30.29
N VAL A 92 7.71 0.50 -29.91
CA VAL A 92 8.92 1.17 -29.42
C VAL A 92 9.45 0.49 -28.15
N LEU A 93 8.59 0.30 -27.15
CA LEU A 93 8.99 -0.33 -25.88
C LEU A 93 9.43 -1.79 -26.07
N LYS A 94 8.73 -2.56 -26.89
CA LYS A 94 9.13 -3.95 -27.20
C LYS A 94 10.48 -4.03 -27.90
N SER A 95 10.77 -3.09 -28.79
CA SER A 95 12.06 -3.04 -29.49
C SER A 95 13.18 -2.73 -28.51
N TYR A 96 13.01 -1.68 -27.69
CA TYR A 96 13.97 -1.31 -26.66
C TYR A 96 14.20 -2.43 -25.63
N ALA A 97 13.15 -3.16 -25.24
CA ALA A 97 13.25 -4.22 -24.25
C ALA A 97 14.12 -5.41 -24.69
N LYS A 98 14.26 -5.66 -26.00
CA LYS A 98 15.11 -6.75 -26.54
C LYS A 98 16.60 -6.52 -26.27
N ASP A 99 17.00 -5.26 -26.18
CA ASP A 99 18.40 -4.86 -26.05
C ASP A 99 18.82 -4.68 -24.57
N LEU A 100 17.89 -4.88 -23.63
CA LEU A 100 18.15 -4.67 -22.21
C LEU A 100 18.82 -5.91 -21.58
N PRO A 101 19.97 -5.72 -20.89
CA PRO A 101 20.75 -6.85 -20.40
C PRO A 101 20.14 -7.55 -19.18
N ASP A 102 19.18 -6.96 -18.46
CA ASP A 102 18.39 -7.62 -17.39
C ASP A 102 17.30 -6.69 -16.81
N GLY A 103 16.39 -7.25 -15.99
CA GLY A 103 15.20 -6.61 -15.40
C GLY A 103 15.40 -5.44 -14.41
N ARG A 104 16.52 -4.72 -14.49
CA ARG A 104 16.78 -3.48 -13.74
C ARG A 104 16.23 -2.23 -14.43
N ASN A 105 15.61 -2.39 -15.59
CA ASN A 105 14.96 -1.30 -16.31
C ASN A 105 13.45 -1.58 -16.38
N LEU A 106 12.63 -0.59 -16.06
CA LEU A 106 11.17 -0.71 -16.06
C LEU A 106 10.60 -1.11 -17.43
N ALA A 107 11.24 -0.70 -18.53
CA ALA A 107 10.81 -1.06 -19.88
C ALA A 107 10.91 -2.56 -20.16
N TYR A 108 11.85 -3.29 -19.52
CA TYR A 108 11.93 -4.75 -19.58
C TYR A 108 10.64 -5.41 -19.06
N TRP A 109 9.96 -4.76 -18.11
CA TRP A 109 8.72 -5.24 -17.52
C TRP A 109 7.47 -4.71 -18.22
N GLY A 110 7.61 -4.00 -19.34
CA GLY A 110 6.50 -3.32 -20.03
C GLY A 110 6.00 -2.07 -19.31
N ILE A 111 6.83 -1.46 -18.45
CA ILE A 111 6.47 -0.29 -17.67
C ILE A 111 7.17 0.95 -18.26
N LEU A 112 6.38 1.91 -18.72
CA LEU A 112 6.80 3.23 -19.14
C LEU A 112 6.89 4.17 -17.93
N ASP A 113 8.09 4.58 -17.58
CA ASP A 113 8.35 5.46 -16.43
C ASP A 113 8.16 6.94 -16.81
N LEU A 114 6.96 7.47 -16.58
CA LEU A 114 6.59 8.88 -16.81
C LEU A 114 6.96 9.81 -15.65
N THR A 115 7.64 9.33 -14.60
CA THR A 115 8.04 10.15 -13.45
C THR A 115 9.06 11.24 -13.82
N GLY A 116 9.76 11.06 -14.94
CA GLY A 116 10.84 11.92 -15.41
C GLY A 116 12.23 11.52 -14.89
N ASP A 117 12.31 10.53 -14.00
CA ASP A 117 13.58 10.12 -13.39
C ASP A 117 14.38 9.16 -14.30
N SER A 118 13.72 8.47 -15.24
CA SER A 118 14.37 7.62 -16.25
C SER A 118 14.71 8.41 -17.52
N ILE A 119 15.98 8.80 -17.66
CA ILE A 119 16.50 9.44 -18.88
C ILE A 119 16.36 8.51 -20.10
N ALA A 120 16.58 7.21 -19.89
CA ALA A 120 16.60 6.23 -20.97
C ALA A 120 15.21 6.03 -21.60
N SER A 121 14.15 5.94 -20.79
CA SER A 121 12.78 5.78 -21.31
C SER A 121 12.31 7.03 -22.06
N LYS A 122 12.68 8.22 -21.55
CA LYS A 122 12.35 9.49 -22.19
C LYS A 122 13.04 9.68 -23.54
N ALA A 123 14.29 9.20 -23.67
CA ALA A 123 15.06 9.31 -24.91
C ALA A 123 14.50 8.48 -26.08
N LEU A 124 13.57 7.56 -25.83
CA LEU A 124 12.94 6.73 -26.87
C LEU A 124 11.90 7.49 -27.71
N PHE A 125 11.45 8.66 -27.24
CA PHE A 125 10.33 9.39 -27.82
C PHE A 125 10.74 10.83 -28.14
N THR A 126 10.02 11.45 -29.09
CA THR A 126 10.15 12.88 -29.36
C THR A 126 9.67 13.70 -28.17
N LYS A 127 9.99 15.00 -28.13
CA LYS A 127 9.54 15.87 -27.04
C LYS A 127 8.02 16.00 -27.02
N GLU A 128 7.42 16.02 -28.21
CA GLU A 128 5.98 16.14 -28.45
C GLU A 128 5.27 14.85 -28.01
N ASP A 129 5.77 13.69 -28.43
CA ASP A 129 5.24 12.37 -28.04
C ASP A 129 5.31 12.19 -26.52
N TRP A 130 6.44 12.56 -25.91
CA TRP A 130 6.60 12.50 -24.46
C TRP A 130 5.60 13.41 -23.73
N ALA A 131 5.43 14.64 -24.20
CA ALA A 131 4.48 15.59 -23.62
C ALA A 131 3.04 15.07 -23.75
N GLU A 132 2.67 14.48 -24.89
CA GLU A 132 1.37 13.84 -25.09
C GLU A 132 1.13 12.71 -24.08
N MET A 133 2.10 11.81 -23.91
CA MET A 133 1.96 10.69 -22.96
C MET A 133 1.82 11.15 -21.51
N VAL A 134 2.64 12.12 -21.09
CA VAL A 134 2.55 12.71 -19.73
C VAL A 134 1.22 13.41 -19.52
N GLN A 135 0.75 14.18 -20.51
CA GLN A 135 -0.52 14.89 -20.42
C GLN A 135 -1.72 13.92 -20.36
N SER A 136 -1.73 12.89 -21.20
CA SER A 136 -2.75 11.84 -21.16
C SER A 136 -2.76 11.13 -19.81
N PHE A 137 -1.60 10.81 -19.23
CA PHE A 137 -1.53 10.21 -17.91
C PHE A 137 -2.15 11.13 -16.84
N LYS A 138 -1.76 12.40 -16.79
CA LYS A 138 -2.29 13.38 -15.81
C LYS A 138 -3.80 13.59 -15.91
N GLN A 139 -4.37 13.48 -17.11
CA GLN A 139 -5.82 13.62 -17.32
C GLN A 139 -6.60 12.40 -16.82
N GLU A 140 -6.01 11.20 -16.96
CA GLU A 140 -6.69 9.93 -16.71
C GLU A 140 -6.43 9.38 -15.30
N VAL A 141 -5.26 9.70 -14.74
CA VAL A 141 -4.77 9.19 -13.46
C VAL A 141 -4.32 10.37 -12.60
N LYS A 142 -5.12 10.65 -11.57
CA LYS A 142 -4.84 11.69 -10.57
C LYS A 142 -5.46 11.31 -9.24
N LEU A 143 -4.94 11.92 -8.17
CA LEU A 143 -5.61 11.86 -6.89
C LEU A 143 -6.93 12.66 -6.97
N SER A 144 -7.94 12.16 -6.27
CA SER A 144 -9.17 12.89 -6.01
C SER A 144 -8.88 13.96 -4.97
N GLU A 145 -8.57 15.17 -5.43
CA GLU A 145 -8.35 16.33 -4.58
C GLU A 145 -9.61 16.64 -3.77
N THR A 146 -9.48 16.52 -2.46
CA THR A 146 -10.50 16.87 -1.48
C THR A 146 -9.94 17.96 -0.60
N PRO A 147 -10.57 19.15 -0.55
CA PRO A 147 -10.11 20.19 0.36
C PRO A 147 -10.12 19.64 1.78
N ILE A 148 -9.05 19.89 2.52
CA ILE A 148 -9.04 19.68 3.96
C ILE A 148 -10.19 20.50 4.56
N SER A 149 -10.87 19.94 5.56
CA SER A 149 -11.96 20.67 6.23
C SER A 149 -11.40 21.90 6.94
N ASP A 150 -12.17 22.99 6.97
CA ASP A 150 -11.77 24.23 7.67
C ASP A 150 -11.32 23.96 9.12
N ASN A 151 -11.94 22.98 9.79
CA ASN A 151 -11.56 22.56 11.13
C ASN A 151 -10.17 21.92 11.20
N ALA A 152 -9.80 21.14 10.19
CA ALA A 152 -8.48 20.53 10.12
C ALA A 152 -7.41 21.55 9.73
N SER A 153 -7.69 22.51 8.84
CA SER A 153 -6.76 23.63 8.58
C SER A 153 -6.53 24.46 9.85
N ARG A 154 -7.59 24.75 10.63
CA ARG A 154 -7.47 25.42 11.94
C ARG A 154 -6.57 24.69 12.94
N LEU A 155 -6.45 23.35 12.85
CA LEU A 155 -5.50 22.60 13.70
C LEU A 155 -4.07 23.04 13.37
N PHE A 156 -3.73 23.11 12.07
CA PHE A 156 -2.40 23.48 11.61
C PHE A 156 -2.12 24.97 11.85
N ASP A 157 -3.09 25.86 11.59
CA ASP A 157 -2.96 27.29 11.87
C ASP A 157 -2.61 27.53 13.35
N LYS A 158 -3.26 26.84 14.29
CA LYS A 158 -2.95 26.97 15.73
C LYS A 158 -1.55 26.49 16.09
N ILE A 159 -1.05 25.45 15.43
CA ILE A 159 0.31 24.95 15.65
C ILE A 159 1.31 26.00 15.15
N ASP A 160 1.05 26.58 13.99
CA ASP A 160 1.88 27.63 13.38
C ASP A 160 1.91 28.90 14.24
N GLU A 161 0.74 29.39 14.68
CA GLU A 161 0.61 30.52 15.61
C GLU A 161 1.37 30.29 16.92
N THR A 162 1.36 29.05 17.45
CA THR A 162 2.08 28.69 18.67
C THR A 162 3.60 28.66 18.44
N SER A 163 4.04 28.37 17.22
CA SER A 163 5.43 28.43 16.82
C SER A 163 5.95 29.86 16.65
N ASP A 164 5.09 30.79 16.23
CA ASP A 164 5.39 32.20 15.94
C ASP A 164 5.28 33.14 17.16
N ASN A 165 4.74 32.67 18.29
CA ASN A 165 4.65 33.44 19.54
C ASN A 165 6.03 33.58 20.23
N ASP A 166 6.98 34.18 19.53
CA ASP A 166 8.22 34.73 20.09
C ASP A 166 7.87 36.04 20.83
N GLU A 167 7.52 35.98 22.12
CA GLU A 167 7.58 37.20 22.94
C GLU A 167 9.05 37.68 23.02
N PRO A 168 9.35 38.97 22.76
CA PRO A 168 10.68 39.51 23.00
C PRO A 168 10.89 39.65 24.51
N LEU A 169 11.27 38.56 25.18
CA LEU A 169 11.63 38.60 26.59
C LEU A 169 13.02 39.23 26.75
N SER A 170 13.02 40.39 27.40
CA SER A 170 14.19 41.15 27.84
C SER A 170 15.34 40.25 28.34
N ASN A 171 16.47 40.36 27.64
CA ASN A 171 17.85 40.12 28.08
C ASN A 171 18.25 38.66 28.43
N ASN A 172 19.02 38.08 27.50
CA ASN A 172 20.01 37.01 27.70
C ASN A 172 19.49 35.61 28.07
N LYS A 173 18.69 34.99 27.19
CA LYS A 173 18.65 33.54 26.97
C LYS A 173 18.11 33.24 25.57
N THR A 174 18.61 32.16 24.98
CA THR A 174 18.35 31.62 23.65
C THR A 174 16.87 31.69 23.25
N ILE A 175 16.58 32.09 22.01
CA ILE A 175 15.25 32.00 21.38
C ILE A 175 14.78 30.55 21.53
N GLN A 176 13.73 30.30 22.31
CA GLN A 176 13.04 29.01 22.37
C GLN A 176 11.76 29.16 21.57
N SER A 177 11.61 28.39 20.50
CA SER A 177 10.33 28.22 19.82
C SER A 177 9.27 27.80 20.85
N GLY A 178 8.05 28.35 20.73
CA GLY A 178 6.94 28.02 21.64
C GLY A 178 6.53 26.54 21.64
N LEU A 179 6.92 25.78 20.60
CA LEU A 179 6.83 24.34 20.52
C LEU A 179 8.22 23.73 20.72
N SER A 180 8.41 23.04 21.84
CA SER A 180 9.64 22.31 22.17
C SER A 180 9.39 20.83 22.47
N ASN A 181 8.13 20.44 22.75
CA ASN A 181 7.75 19.06 23.07
C ASN A 181 6.28 18.75 22.64
N PRO A 182 5.86 17.48 22.62
CA PRO A 182 4.49 17.06 22.29
C PRO A 182 3.41 17.61 23.21
N SER A 183 3.70 17.90 24.49
CA SER A 183 2.73 18.48 25.41
C SER A 183 2.35 19.92 25.03
N ASP A 184 3.27 20.68 24.43
CA ASP A 184 2.97 22.02 23.90
C ASP A 184 1.94 21.93 22.76
N ILE A 185 2.07 20.91 21.90
CA ILE A 185 1.13 20.63 20.81
C ILE A 185 -0.23 20.18 21.36
N GLU A 186 -0.23 19.27 22.34
CA GLU A 186 -1.46 18.83 23.00
C GLU A 186 -2.22 20.00 23.62
N HIS A 187 -1.50 20.92 24.28
CA HIS A 187 -2.07 22.12 24.87
C HIS A 187 -2.66 23.05 23.79
N ALA A 188 -1.93 23.31 22.69
CA ALA A 188 -2.41 24.14 21.58
C ALA A 188 -3.70 23.60 20.95
N LEU A 189 -3.83 22.28 20.89
CA LEU A 189 -4.97 21.60 20.27
C LEU A 189 -6.09 21.24 21.26
N LYS A 190 -5.94 21.54 22.56
CA LYS A 190 -6.85 21.11 23.63
C LYS A 190 -8.30 21.50 23.37
N ASP A 191 -8.52 22.74 22.93
CA ASP A 191 -9.86 23.30 22.73
C ASP A 191 -10.46 22.99 21.35
N ILE A 192 -9.77 22.23 20.51
CA ILE A 192 -10.30 21.75 19.23
C ILE A 192 -10.82 20.32 19.44
N ASP A 193 -12.14 20.20 19.59
CA ASP A 193 -12.82 18.92 19.76
C ASP A 193 -13.95 18.77 18.74
N ASP A 194 -13.55 18.73 17.47
CA ASP A 194 -14.44 18.51 16.34
C ASP A 194 -14.29 17.08 15.81
N VAL A 195 -15.43 16.40 15.65
CA VAL A 195 -15.51 14.98 15.26
C VAL A 195 -14.80 14.73 13.92
N ASP A 196 -14.91 15.66 12.97
CA ASP A 196 -14.35 15.49 11.63
C ASP A 196 -12.81 15.66 11.63
N SER A 197 -12.27 16.48 12.54
CA SER A 197 -10.83 16.74 12.66
C SER A 197 -10.10 15.80 13.65
N TYR A 198 -10.85 15.05 14.47
CA TYR A 198 -10.30 14.20 15.54
C TYR A 198 -9.23 13.23 15.06
N THR A 199 -9.43 12.61 13.89
CA THR A 199 -8.47 11.65 13.31
C THR A 199 -7.14 12.32 12.96
N ILE A 200 -7.19 13.56 12.44
CA ILE A 200 -6.00 14.35 12.10
C ILE A 200 -5.30 14.83 13.37
N LYS A 201 -6.03 15.36 14.35
CA LYS A 201 -5.50 15.70 15.68
C LYS A 201 -4.74 14.52 16.31
N ARG A 202 -5.34 13.33 16.33
CA ARG A 202 -4.71 12.10 16.83
C ARG A 202 -3.50 11.64 16.00
N ALA A 203 -3.45 11.98 14.72
CA ALA A 203 -2.28 11.70 13.88
C ALA A 203 -1.13 12.65 14.20
N ILE A 204 -1.41 13.95 14.36
CA ILE A 204 -0.44 14.98 14.75
C ILE A 204 0.20 14.63 16.11
N LEU A 205 -0.61 14.37 17.14
CA LEU A 205 -0.10 14.09 18.48
C LEU A 205 0.81 12.86 18.51
N THR A 206 0.39 11.76 17.87
CA THR A 206 1.25 10.56 17.81
C THR A 206 2.47 10.77 16.93
N TYR A 207 2.41 11.59 15.89
CA TYR A 207 3.60 11.96 15.13
C TYR A 207 4.60 12.72 16.02
N ALA A 208 4.10 13.65 16.83
CA ALA A 208 4.91 14.42 17.78
C ALA A 208 5.58 13.50 18.82
N GLU A 209 4.80 12.62 19.46
CA GLU A 209 5.32 11.62 20.40
C GLU A 209 6.44 10.78 19.77
N ASN A 210 6.22 10.29 18.54
CA ASN A 210 7.18 9.48 17.84
C ASN A 210 8.46 10.24 17.44
N LEU A 211 8.41 11.58 17.31
CA LEU A 211 9.60 12.40 17.07
C LEU A 211 10.53 12.44 18.30
N GLU A 212 10.00 12.35 19.52
CA GLU A 212 10.82 12.26 20.74
C GLU A 212 11.55 10.92 20.84
N GLU A 213 10.99 9.86 20.25
CA GLU A 213 11.59 8.52 20.21
C GLU A 213 12.66 8.37 19.11
N VAL A 214 12.93 9.41 18.32
CA VAL A 214 13.93 9.33 17.24
C VAL A 214 15.34 9.33 17.83
N ASP A 215 15.91 8.13 17.93
CA ASP A 215 17.34 7.92 18.21
C ASP A 215 18.05 7.37 16.95
N LEU A 216 19.21 7.94 16.63
CA LEU A 216 19.96 7.61 15.41
C LEU A 216 21.18 6.73 15.73
N PRO A 217 21.40 5.62 14.99
CA PRO A 217 20.67 5.17 13.80
C PRO A 217 19.37 4.41 14.12
N MET A 218 18.36 4.60 13.28
CA MET A 218 17.07 3.93 13.40
C MET A 218 16.89 2.89 12.29
N SER A 219 16.46 1.69 12.66
CA SER A 219 16.17 0.63 11.68
C SER A 219 15.01 1.02 10.75
N GLU A 220 14.99 0.45 9.54
CA GLU A 220 13.91 0.65 8.56
C GLU A 220 12.53 0.29 9.14
N ALA A 221 12.42 -0.85 9.82
CA ALA A 221 11.18 -1.30 10.42
C ALA A 221 10.71 -0.39 11.57
N ALA A 222 11.63 0.11 12.40
CA ALA A 222 11.29 1.05 13.47
C ALA A 222 10.77 2.37 12.90
N PHE A 223 11.50 2.94 11.94
CA PHE A 223 11.10 4.19 11.27
C PHE A 223 9.75 4.06 10.57
N ASP A 224 9.55 2.97 9.83
CA ASP A 224 8.32 2.72 9.08
C ASP A 224 7.10 2.63 10.02
N ASN A 225 7.24 1.92 11.15
CA ASN A 225 6.19 1.76 12.14
C ASN A 225 5.82 3.07 12.85
N LEU A 226 6.81 3.92 13.15
CA LEU A 226 6.63 5.20 13.84
C LEU A 226 6.02 6.25 12.91
N PHE A 227 6.38 6.29 11.62
CA PHE A 227 5.95 7.38 10.74
C PHE A 227 4.96 6.93 9.65
N PRO A 228 5.38 6.44 8.48
CA PRO A 228 4.47 6.17 7.36
C PRO A 228 3.39 5.12 7.68
N ASN A 229 3.69 4.01 8.37
CA ASN A 229 2.66 3.03 8.74
C ASN A 229 1.73 3.56 9.83
N MET A 230 2.22 4.40 10.74
CA MET A 230 1.37 5.09 11.71
C MET A 230 0.35 5.98 10.99
N LEU A 231 0.81 6.82 10.06
CA LEU A 231 -0.06 7.69 9.26
C LEU A 231 -1.07 6.88 8.44
N ALA A 232 -0.62 5.83 7.75
CA ALA A 232 -1.51 4.97 6.98
C ALA A 232 -2.58 4.28 7.85
N ARG A 233 -2.20 3.80 9.05
CA ARG A 233 -3.12 3.13 9.98
C ARG A 233 -4.14 4.08 10.61
N LYS A 234 -3.83 5.37 10.75
CA LYS A 234 -4.70 6.39 11.34
C LYS A 234 -5.57 7.10 10.31
N LEU A 235 -5.00 7.46 9.16
CA LEU A 235 -5.66 8.34 8.18
C LEU A 235 -6.42 7.59 7.09
N LEU A 236 -6.04 6.34 6.78
CA LEU A 236 -6.79 5.53 5.82
C LEU A 236 -7.99 4.84 6.47
N ASP A 237 -9.11 4.76 5.75
CA ASP A 237 -10.34 4.18 6.28
C ASP A 237 -10.28 2.65 6.32
N ARG A 238 -10.24 2.09 7.54
CA ARG A 238 -10.21 0.64 7.78
C ARG A 238 -11.50 -0.08 7.40
N LYS A 239 -12.63 0.64 7.30
CA LYS A 239 -13.92 0.07 6.82
C LYS A 239 -13.86 -0.17 5.31
N GLN A 240 -13.15 0.68 4.59
CA GLN A 240 -12.93 0.56 3.15
C GLN A 240 -11.75 -0.36 2.81
N LEU A 241 -10.66 -0.27 3.58
CA LEU A 241 -9.37 -0.84 3.27
C LEU A 241 -8.91 -1.81 4.36
N LYS A 242 -8.55 -3.04 3.98
CA LYS A 242 -7.78 -3.94 4.83
C LYS A 242 -6.31 -3.57 4.68
N VAL A 243 -5.73 -2.99 5.72
CA VAL A 243 -4.32 -2.62 5.78
C VAL A 243 -3.50 -3.73 6.41
N GLU A 244 -2.42 -4.12 5.75
CA GLU A 244 -1.40 -5.04 6.24
C GLU A 244 -0.04 -4.30 6.16
N VAL A 245 0.78 -4.42 7.22
CA VAL A 245 2.07 -3.74 7.38
C VAL A 245 3.17 -4.73 7.77
N GLY A 246 4.43 -4.36 7.53
CA GLY A 246 5.61 -5.20 7.74
C GLY A 246 6.03 -5.93 6.46
N GLU A 247 7.03 -6.80 6.55
CA GLU A 247 7.56 -7.51 5.37
C GLU A 247 6.57 -8.58 4.86
N ILE A 248 5.60 -8.17 4.04
CA ILE A 248 4.48 -8.99 3.56
C ILE A 248 4.58 -9.25 2.05
N CYS A 249 3.89 -10.28 1.58
CA CYS A 249 3.86 -10.61 0.15
C CYS A 249 2.70 -9.89 -0.57
N CYS A 250 2.96 -9.37 -1.76
CA CYS A 250 1.92 -9.01 -2.73
C CYS A 250 1.32 -10.29 -3.32
N TRP A 251 0.00 -10.45 -3.17
CA TRP A 251 -0.73 -11.63 -3.61
C TRP A 251 -0.77 -11.73 -5.12
N ALA A 252 -1.02 -10.61 -5.82
CA ALA A 252 -1.04 -10.60 -7.28
C ALA A 252 0.31 -11.02 -7.88
N SER A 253 1.41 -10.56 -7.27
CA SER A 253 2.75 -10.94 -7.71
C SER A 253 3.05 -12.42 -7.40
N ALA A 254 2.61 -12.93 -6.24
CA ALA A 254 2.73 -14.35 -5.93
C ALA A 254 1.93 -15.22 -6.90
N GLN A 255 0.68 -14.85 -7.17
CA GLN A 255 -0.17 -15.54 -8.14
C GLN A 255 0.49 -15.57 -9.52
N ARG A 256 1.03 -14.44 -9.98
CA ARG A 256 1.72 -14.35 -11.27
C ARG A 256 2.98 -15.22 -11.35
N ARG A 257 3.82 -15.23 -10.32
CA ARG A 257 5.03 -16.08 -10.30
C ARG A 257 4.72 -17.57 -10.28
N ASN A 258 3.54 -17.94 -9.77
CA ASN A 258 3.08 -19.32 -9.71
C ASN A 258 2.08 -19.68 -10.81
N GLN A 259 1.77 -18.75 -11.71
CA GLN A 259 0.97 -19.03 -12.89
C GLN A 259 1.69 -20.10 -13.72
N GLU A 260 0.94 -21.13 -14.15
CA GLU A 260 1.46 -22.28 -14.92
C GLU A 260 2.50 -23.15 -14.19
N ARG A 261 2.75 -22.89 -12.91
CA ARG A 261 3.63 -23.73 -12.10
C ARG A 261 2.92 -25.03 -11.74
N SER A 262 3.63 -26.14 -11.84
CA SER A 262 3.10 -27.44 -11.44
C SER A 262 2.76 -27.47 -9.95
N VAL A 263 1.65 -28.14 -9.60
CA VAL A 263 1.13 -28.26 -8.22
C VAL A 263 2.11 -28.99 -7.29
N ILE A 264 2.98 -29.84 -7.85
CA ILE A 264 4.00 -30.56 -7.07
C ILE A 264 5.19 -29.67 -6.66
N LEU A 265 5.33 -28.48 -7.27
CA LEU A 265 6.43 -27.57 -6.98
C LEU A 265 6.02 -26.60 -5.89
N ARG A 266 6.91 -26.41 -4.89
CA ARG A 266 6.72 -25.38 -3.87
C ARG A 266 6.45 -24.02 -4.52
N ALA A 267 5.42 -23.32 -4.04
CA ALA A 267 5.06 -22.00 -4.49
C ALA A 267 6.22 -21.02 -4.30
N GLN A 268 6.46 -20.19 -5.30
CA GLN A 268 7.39 -19.08 -5.22
C GLN A 268 6.75 -17.90 -4.49
N ILE A 269 7.53 -17.23 -3.66
CA ILE A 269 7.09 -16.00 -3.02
C ILE A 269 7.03 -14.90 -4.10
N GLY A 270 5.97 -14.10 -4.07
CA GLY A 270 5.79 -12.90 -4.90
C GLY A 270 6.81 -11.81 -4.58
N GLN A 271 6.61 -10.61 -5.13
CA GLN A 271 7.29 -9.43 -4.60
C GLN A 271 6.84 -9.17 -3.15
N ARG A 272 7.81 -8.82 -2.30
CA ARG A 272 7.56 -8.36 -0.94
C ARG A 272 7.30 -6.86 -0.95
N CYS A 273 6.50 -6.41 0.00
CA CYS A 273 6.17 -5.01 0.25
C CYS A 273 6.05 -4.78 1.75
N ASP A 274 6.26 -3.54 2.20
CA ASP A 274 6.19 -3.16 3.62
C ASP A 274 4.77 -2.75 4.04
N PHE A 275 3.97 -2.37 3.05
CA PHE A 275 2.60 -1.92 3.23
C PHE A 275 1.73 -2.42 2.08
N LYS A 276 0.51 -2.84 2.42
CA LYS A 276 -0.50 -3.20 1.44
C LYS A 276 -1.90 -2.84 1.93
N GLY A 277 -2.68 -2.24 1.04
CA GLY A 277 -4.10 -1.98 1.23
C GLY A 277 -4.96 -2.77 0.24
N THR A 278 -5.80 -3.66 0.75
CA THR A 278 -6.78 -4.43 -0.04
C THR A 278 -8.19 -3.87 0.15
N LEU A 279 -8.89 -3.58 -0.96
CA LEU A 279 -10.25 -3.01 -0.90
C LEU A 279 -11.27 -4.05 -0.43
N ARG A 280 -11.88 -3.82 0.74
CA ARG A 280 -12.84 -4.75 1.36
C ARG A 280 -14.11 -4.90 0.53
N SER A 281 -14.62 -3.79 0.00
CA SER A 281 -15.87 -3.75 -0.76
C SER A 281 -15.69 -3.96 -2.27
N SER A 282 -14.46 -4.25 -2.71
CA SER A 282 -14.23 -4.66 -4.10
C SER A 282 -14.58 -6.13 -4.32
N ILE A 283 -15.24 -6.44 -5.43
CA ILE A 283 -15.62 -7.82 -5.80
C ILE A 283 -14.36 -8.70 -5.94
N ASP A 284 -13.31 -8.17 -6.57
CA ASP A 284 -12.07 -8.92 -6.84
C ASP A 284 -11.04 -8.83 -5.71
N LYS A 285 -11.36 -8.21 -4.57
CA LYS A 285 -10.43 -7.98 -3.45
C LYS A 285 -9.10 -7.36 -3.92
N VAL A 286 -9.20 -6.29 -4.69
CA VAL A 286 -8.05 -5.64 -5.34
C VAL A 286 -7.09 -5.07 -4.29
N GLU A 287 -5.79 -5.36 -4.46
CA GLU A 287 -4.67 -4.74 -3.74
C GLU A 287 -4.46 -3.30 -4.27
N ALA A 288 -5.37 -2.37 -3.95
CA ALA A 288 -5.43 -1.05 -4.59
C ALA A 288 -4.26 -0.11 -4.26
N ILE A 289 -3.53 -0.36 -3.18
CA ILE A 289 -2.34 0.39 -2.79
C ILE A 289 -1.28 -0.54 -2.22
N VAL A 290 -0.03 -0.35 -2.64
CA VAL A 290 1.14 -1.07 -2.11
C VAL A 290 2.25 -0.09 -1.78
N GLY A 291 3.05 -0.39 -0.75
CA GLY A 291 4.11 0.48 -0.29
C GLY A 291 5.42 -0.28 -0.10
N LEU A 292 6.52 0.35 -0.52
CA LEU A 292 7.87 -0.12 -0.24
C LEU A 292 8.66 0.96 0.48
N ARG A 293 9.48 0.55 1.44
CA ARG A 293 10.45 1.40 2.11
C ARG A 293 11.83 1.14 1.54
N SER A 294 12.61 2.22 1.53
CA SER A 294 13.95 2.22 0.97
C SER A 294 14.95 2.61 2.04
N GLY A 295 15.03 1.77 3.09
CA GLY A 295 15.96 1.91 4.21
C GLY A 295 15.43 2.74 5.39
N GLY A 296 16.20 2.76 6.48
CA GLY A 296 15.91 3.50 7.71
C GLY A 296 16.60 4.86 7.77
N LEU A 297 17.04 5.24 8.97
CA LEU A 297 17.87 6.42 9.21
C LEU A 297 19.26 5.98 9.67
N PRO A 298 20.35 6.33 8.96
CA PRO A 298 20.45 7.35 7.92
C PRO A 298 19.87 6.92 6.56
N GLU A 299 19.59 7.92 5.71
CA GLU A 299 18.99 7.73 4.39
C GLU A 299 19.73 6.69 3.55
N ALA A 300 18.97 5.82 2.88
CA ALA A 300 19.57 4.80 2.04
C ALA A 300 20.27 5.38 0.81
N HIS A 301 21.25 4.62 0.33
CA HIS A 301 21.92 4.93 -0.92
C HIS A 301 20.94 4.94 -2.11
N ARG A 302 21.14 5.86 -3.05
CA ARG A 302 20.30 6.04 -4.26
C ARG A 302 20.00 4.76 -5.04
N LYS A 303 20.93 3.80 -5.01
CA LYS A 303 20.77 2.47 -5.64
C LYS A 303 19.64 1.65 -4.99
N LYS A 304 19.49 1.68 -3.66
CA LYS A 304 18.41 0.98 -2.92
C LYS A 304 17.07 1.62 -3.28
N ILE A 305 16.98 2.95 -3.16
CA ILE A 305 15.80 3.75 -3.55
C ILE A 305 15.34 3.41 -4.98
N PHE A 306 16.27 3.37 -5.93
CA PHE A 306 15.94 3.03 -7.32
C PHE A 306 15.49 1.57 -7.49
N THR A 307 16.14 0.63 -6.79
CA THR A 307 15.81 -0.81 -6.90
C THR A 307 14.43 -1.10 -6.32
N ASP A 308 14.12 -0.57 -5.15
CA ASP A 308 12.80 -0.78 -4.54
C ASP A 308 11.69 -0.13 -5.36
N ARG A 309 11.97 0.99 -6.04
CA ARG A 309 11.01 1.59 -6.97
C ARG A 309 10.68 0.65 -8.12
N ILE A 310 11.65 -0.12 -8.61
CA ILE A 310 11.41 -1.15 -9.62
C ILE A 310 10.53 -2.25 -9.04
N ASP A 311 10.83 -2.74 -7.84
CA ASP A 311 10.01 -3.77 -7.19
C ASP A 311 8.58 -3.29 -6.90
N LEU A 312 8.41 -2.01 -6.53
CA LEU A 312 7.12 -1.35 -6.35
C LEU A 312 6.34 -1.36 -7.67
N ALA A 313 6.96 -0.86 -8.74
CA ALA A 313 6.33 -0.76 -10.05
C ALA A 313 5.96 -2.15 -10.62
N VAL A 314 6.83 -3.14 -10.45
CA VAL A 314 6.55 -4.53 -10.85
C VAL A 314 5.35 -5.08 -10.07
N SER A 315 5.27 -4.82 -8.76
CA SER A 315 4.14 -5.22 -7.92
C SER A 315 2.83 -4.58 -8.39
N MET A 316 2.83 -3.26 -8.63
CA MET A 316 1.68 -2.52 -9.15
C MET A 316 1.19 -3.08 -10.49
N ARG A 317 2.10 -3.39 -11.40
CA ARG A 317 1.79 -4.02 -12.69
C ARG A 317 1.15 -5.40 -12.50
N ASP A 318 1.71 -6.21 -11.61
CA ASP A 318 1.18 -7.56 -11.33
C ASP A 318 -0.25 -7.49 -10.80
N ILE A 319 -0.57 -6.50 -9.96
CA ILE A 319 -1.93 -6.24 -9.47
C ILE A 319 -2.89 -5.90 -10.60
N LEU A 320 -2.52 -5.01 -11.52
CA LEU A 320 -3.35 -4.69 -12.68
C LEU A 320 -3.61 -5.93 -13.54
N TYR A 321 -2.60 -6.77 -13.75
CA TYR A 321 -2.77 -7.97 -14.58
C TYR A 321 -3.60 -9.04 -13.89
N ALA A 322 -3.48 -9.20 -12.57
CA ALA A 322 -4.36 -10.07 -11.79
C ALA A 322 -5.81 -9.60 -11.91
N PHE A 323 -6.06 -8.29 -11.81
CA PHE A 323 -7.39 -7.70 -12.01
C PHE A 323 -7.95 -7.95 -13.42
N PHE A 324 -7.14 -7.80 -14.47
CA PHE A 324 -7.56 -8.10 -15.85
C PHE A 324 -7.86 -9.59 -16.04
N SER A 325 -7.04 -10.46 -15.46
CA SER A 325 -7.22 -11.93 -15.54
C SER A 325 -8.48 -12.38 -14.82
N ALA A 326 -8.87 -11.71 -13.73
CA ALA A 326 -10.13 -11.94 -13.03
C ALA A 326 -11.36 -11.49 -13.85
N ASN A 327 -11.18 -10.54 -14.78
CA ASN A 327 -12.25 -9.89 -15.53
C ASN A 327 -12.16 -10.08 -17.05
N PRO A 328 -12.04 -11.32 -17.55
CA PRO A 328 -11.70 -11.56 -18.95
C PRO A 328 -12.78 -11.09 -19.93
N ASN A 329 -14.07 -11.05 -19.53
CA ASN A 329 -15.16 -10.64 -20.42
C ASN A 329 -15.58 -9.17 -20.23
N ALA A 330 -14.90 -8.40 -19.38
CA ALA A 330 -15.20 -6.98 -19.24
C ALA A 330 -14.78 -6.22 -20.51
N PRO A 331 -15.51 -5.15 -20.89
CA PRO A 331 -15.11 -4.25 -21.97
C PRO A 331 -13.77 -3.54 -21.69
N ASP A 332 -12.95 -3.33 -22.72
CA ASP A 332 -11.64 -2.68 -22.61
C ASP A 332 -11.72 -1.25 -22.08
N ASP A 333 -12.78 -0.51 -22.39
CA ASP A 333 -13.00 0.83 -21.86
C ASP A 333 -13.16 0.82 -20.33
N LYS A 334 -13.77 -0.24 -19.77
CA LYS A 334 -13.93 -0.41 -18.31
C LYS A 334 -12.68 -0.95 -17.65
N LEU A 335 -12.01 -1.93 -18.25
CA LEU A 335 -10.78 -2.49 -17.71
C LEU A 335 -9.66 -1.44 -17.61
N HIS A 336 -9.43 -0.69 -18.69
CA HIS A 336 -8.33 0.26 -18.75
C HIS A 336 -8.63 1.62 -18.09
N GLN A 337 -9.81 1.81 -17.50
CA GLN A 337 -10.05 2.90 -16.56
C GLN A 337 -9.39 2.63 -15.19
N MET A 338 -9.03 1.37 -14.93
CA MET A 338 -8.44 0.94 -13.67
C MET A 338 -6.99 1.42 -13.55
N PHE A 339 -6.65 1.86 -12.34
CA PHE A 339 -5.28 2.15 -11.94
C PHE A 339 -5.11 1.76 -10.47
N VAL A 340 -3.86 1.63 -10.03
CA VAL A 340 -3.48 1.32 -8.65
C VAL A 340 -2.51 2.36 -8.11
N LEU A 341 -2.45 2.49 -6.78
CA LEU A 341 -1.57 3.41 -6.09
C LEU A 341 -0.32 2.69 -5.57
N GLY A 342 0.79 3.41 -5.55
CA GLY A 342 2.06 2.95 -5.02
C GLY A 342 2.62 4.01 -4.07
N VAL A 343 3.28 3.59 -3.01
CA VAL A 343 3.95 4.52 -2.08
C VAL A 343 5.39 4.09 -1.89
N GLN A 344 6.31 5.05 -1.93
CA GLN A 344 7.68 4.83 -1.53
C GLN A 344 8.10 5.86 -0.48
N SER A 345 8.76 5.44 0.60
CA SER A 345 9.50 6.39 1.45
C SER A 345 10.93 5.97 1.70
N TRP A 346 11.77 6.98 1.92
CA TRP A 346 13.15 6.86 2.33
C TRP A 346 13.53 8.10 3.13
N GLY A 347 14.17 7.92 4.28
CA GLY A 347 14.31 9.02 5.25
C GLY A 347 12.98 9.74 5.44
N TRP A 348 13.01 11.07 5.34
CA TRP A 348 11.83 11.91 5.50
C TRP A 348 11.05 12.14 4.19
N MET A 349 11.38 11.48 3.09
CA MET A 349 10.68 11.65 1.81
C MET A 349 9.55 10.64 1.66
N TYR A 350 8.37 11.09 1.24
CA TYR A 350 7.19 10.26 0.96
C TYR A 350 6.68 10.53 -0.46
N ASP A 351 6.91 9.58 -1.36
CA ASP A 351 6.47 9.65 -2.75
C ASP A 351 5.20 8.80 -2.95
N VAL A 352 4.22 9.39 -3.64
CA VAL A 352 3.01 8.70 -4.09
C VAL A 352 3.06 8.54 -5.60
N TYR A 353 2.85 7.31 -6.05
CA TYR A 353 2.83 6.91 -7.44
C TYR A 353 1.45 6.36 -7.80
N ALA A 354 1.16 6.37 -9.10
CA ALA A 354 0.08 5.58 -9.66
C ALA A 354 0.51 4.87 -10.93
N MET A 355 -0.16 3.75 -11.20
CA MET A 355 0.04 2.97 -12.40
C MET A 355 -1.29 2.59 -13.02
N ASP A 356 -1.41 2.85 -14.33
CA ASP A 356 -2.47 2.31 -15.17
C ASP A 356 -1.90 1.46 -16.30
N CYS A 357 -2.77 0.84 -17.08
CA CYS A 357 -2.40 0.09 -18.28
C CYS A 357 -3.07 0.75 -19.49
N LYS A 358 -2.29 1.32 -20.41
CA LYS A 358 -2.83 2.12 -21.52
C LYS A 358 -3.02 1.33 -22.81
N GLY A 359 -2.08 0.44 -23.09
CA GLY A 359 -2.10 -0.49 -24.23
C GLY A 359 -1.84 -1.91 -23.76
N THR A 360 -1.95 -2.89 -24.66
CA THR A 360 -1.69 -4.29 -24.30
C THR A 360 -0.27 -4.46 -23.75
N ASN A 361 -0.19 -4.86 -22.48
CA ASN A 361 1.06 -5.03 -21.74
C ASN A 361 1.93 -3.76 -21.62
N VAL A 362 1.34 -2.56 -21.74
CA VAL A 362 2.05 -1.29 -21.52
C VAL A 362 1.43 -0.54 -20.35
N CYS A 363 2.13 -0.60 -19.22
CA CYS A 363 1.78 0.13 -18.02
C CYS A 363 2.49 1.48 -17.97
N ARG A 364 1.82 2.53 -17.49
CA ARG A 364 2.44 3.84 -17.28
C ARG A 364 2.60 4.07 -15.79
N LEU A 365 3.81 4.32 -15.33
CA LEU A 365 4.10 4.72 -13.96
C LEU A 365 4.27 6.23 -13.90
N GLY A 366 3.50 6.91 -13.06
CA GLY A 366 3.67 8.34 -12.83
C GLY A 366 3.75 8.66 -11.34
N ARG A 367 4.49 9.71 -11.01
CA ARG A 367 4.55 10.28 -9.66
C ARG A 367 3.41 11.27 -9.51
N LEU A 368 2.54 11.04 -8.53
CA LEU A 368 1.41 11.90 -8.23
C LEU A 368 1.79 12.98 -7.22
N ASN A 369 2.56 12.62 -6.19
CA ASN A 369 3.04 13.58 -5.20
C ASN A 369 4.40 13.18 -4.64
N ARG A 370 5.14 14.16 -4.11
CA ARG A 370 6.39 14.02 -3.37
C ARG A 370 6.37 14.99 -2.20
N ILE A 371 6.39 14.44 -1.00
CA ILE A 371 6.25 15.19 0.24
C ILE A 371 7.49 14.98 1.08
N LYS A 372 7.89 16.01 1.83
CA LYS A 372 8.89 15.87 2.88
C LYS A 372 8.18 15.88 4.23
N MET A 373 8.22 14.76 4.94
CA MET A 373 7.65 14.60 6.28
C MET A 373 8.45 15.42 7.31
N PRO A 374 7.79 15.97 8.36
CA PRO A 374 8.47 16.67 9.44
C PRO A 374 9.51 15.80 10.13
N ASN A 375 10.68 16.34 10.41
CA ASN A 375 11.76 15.61 11.09
C ASN A 375 12.05 16.14 12.51
N ALA A 376 11.28 17.13 12.95
CA ALA A 376 11.40 17.75 14.27
C ALA A 376 10.07 18.41 14.67
N ILE A 377 9.87 18.64 15.98
CA ILE A 377 8.63 19.20 16.55
C ILE A 377 8.33 20.59 15.98
N GLU A 378 9.36 21.39 15.77
CA GLU A 378 9.28 22.76 15.23
C GLU A 378 8.74 22.78 13.79
N THR A 379 8.82 21.65 13.08
CA THR A 379 8.34 21.52 11.69
C THR A 379 7.01 20.77 11.58
N ILE A 380 6.35 20.47 12.71
CA ILE A 380 5.18 19.58 12.71
C ILE A 380 3.97 20.16 11.96
N ALA A 381 3.88 21.49 11.83
CA ALA A 381 2.86 22.13 11.00
C ALA A 381 2.91 21.64 9.54
N CYS A 382 4.11 21.28 9.02
CA CYS A 382 4.28 20.70 7.68
C CYS A 382 3.61 19.32 7.52
N LEU A 383 3.09 18.70 8.59
CA LEU A 383 2.29 17.49 8.51
C LEU A 383 0.96 17.70 7.76
N GLU A 384 0.53 18.95 7.59
CA GLU A 384 -0.66 19.31 6.79
C GLU A 384 -0.59 18.72 5.38
N GLU A 385 0.57 18.81 4.73
CA GLU A 385 0.75 18.36 3.34
C GLU A 385 0.50 16.85 3.23
N ILE A 386 1.07 16.04 4.13
CA ILE A 386 0.86 14.58 4.11
C ILE A 386 -0.56 14.20 4.55
N CYS A 387 -1.18 14.95 5.45
CA CYS A 387 -2.58 14.72 5.83
C CYS A 387 -3.54 14.98 4.67
N THR A 388 -3.29 16.03 3.89
CA THR A 388 -4.02 16.31 2.64
C THR A 388 -3.92 15.12 1.70
N VAL A 389 -2.70 14.67 1.43
CA VAL A 389 -2.46 13.59 0.46
C VAL A 389 -3.04 12.26 0.92
N MET A 390 -2.99 11.94 2.22
CA MET A 390 -3.63 10.73 2.76
C MET A 390 -5.15 10.78 2.62
N THR A 391 -5.76 11.96 2.78
CA THR A 391 -7.19 12.18 2.55
C THR A 391 -7.55 11.99 1.08
N ASP A 392 -6.74 12.54 0.18
CA ASP A 392 -6.92 12.35 -1.26
C ASP A 392 -6.74 10.89 -1.67
N ILE A 393 -5.76 10.18 -1.10
CA ILE A 393 -5.57 8.73 -1.28
C ILE A 393 -6.84 7.99 -0.85
N LYS A 394 -7.36 8.26 0.34
CA LYS A 394 -8.60 7.66 0.85
C LYS A 394 -9.77 7.86 -0.12
N THR A 395 -9.98 9.08 -0.60
CA THR A 395 -11.05 9.37 -1.58
C THR A 395 -10.80 8.64 -2.90
N THR A 396 -9.56 8.63 -3.38
CA THR A 396 -9.14 7.95 -4.61
C THR A 396 -9.35 6.44 -4.54
N LEU A 397 -9.09 5.81 -3.39
CA LEU A 397 -9.38 4.38 -3.15
C LEU A 397 -10.87 4.06 -3.33
N GLY A 398 -11.76 5.00 -3.02
CA GLY A 398 -13.20 4.88 -3.30
C GLY A 398 -13.50 4.84 -4.79
N VAL A 399 -12.85 5.73 -5.56
CA VAL A 399 -12.96 5.75 -7.03
C VAL A 399 -12.43 4.45 -7.63
N ILE A 400 -11.27 3.96 -7.16
CA ILE A 400 -10.68 2.69 -7.60
C ILE A 400 -11.63 1.53 -7.30
N CYS A 401 -12.25 1.50 -6.11
CA CYS A 401 -13.23 0.47 -5.74
C CYS A 401 -14.44 0.46 -6.67
N ASN A 402 -14.97 1.63 -7.00
CA ASN A 402 -16.12 1.75 -7.92
C ASN A 402 -15.75 1.26 -9.32
N LYS A 403 -14.59 1.66 -9.85
CA LYS A 403 -14.08 1.20 -11.15
C LYS A 403 -13.89 -0.32 -11.19
N ALA A 404 -13.31 -0.91 -10.14
CA ALA A 404 -13.13 -2.36 -10.03
C ALA A 404 -14.49 -3.09 -10.03
N ASN A 405 -15.44 -2.61 -9.23
CA ASN A 405 -16.78 -3.20 -9.16
C ASN A 405 -17.55 -3.08 -10.47
N ASP A 406 -17.45 -1.95 -11.16
CA ASP A 406 -18.08 -1.73 -12.47
C ASP A 406 -17.55 -2.69 -13.53
N ALA A 407 -16.23 -2.93 -13.55
CA ALA A 407 -15.61 -3.89 -14.44
C ALA A 407 -16.06 -5.33 -14.12
N ALA A 408 -16.07 -5.71 -12.85
CA ALA A 408 -16.52 -7.04 -12.40
C ALA A 408 -18.00 -7.29 -12.72
N LEU A 409 -18.87 -6.30 -12.50
CA LEU A 409 -20.27 -6.38 -12.90
C LEU A 409 -20.44 -6.49 -14.42
N SER A 410 -19.64 -5.75 -15.19
CA SER A 410 -19.66 -5.82 -16.66
C SER A 410 -19.20 -7.19 -17.17
N ASN A 411 -18.14 -7.76 -16.59
CA ASN A 411 -17.67 -9.12 -16.84
C ASN A 411 -18.78 -10.15 -16.56
N ALA A 412 -19.45 -10.06 -15.41
CA ALA A 412 -20.54 -10.97 -15.03
C ALA A 412 -21.74 -10.87 -15.99
N ARG A 413 -22.11 -9.64 -16.42
CA ARG A 413 -23.20 -9.40 -17.39
C ARG A 413 -22.86 -9.94 -18.77
N ALA A 414 -21.64 -9.70 -19.25
CA ALA A 414 -21.17 -10.21 -20.54
C ALA A 414 -21.15 -11.75 -20.56
N ARG A 415 -20.69 -12.37 -19.47
CA ARG A 415 -20.72 -13.84 -19.30
C ARG A 415 -22.15 -14.39 -19.32
N ARG A 416 -23.13 -13.68 -18.75
CA ARG A 416 -24.54 -14.09 -18.77
C ARG A 416 -25.12 -14.06 -20.19
N ARG A 417 -24.87 -12.99 -20.94
CA ARG A 417 -25.38 -12.83 -22.32
C ARG A 417 -24.89 -13.93 -23.25
N LYS A 418 -23.61 -14.30 -23.17
CA LYS A 418 -23.04 -15.45 -23.89
C LYS A 418 -23.70 -16.79 -23.58
N ARG A 419 -24.29 -16.96 -22.39
CA ARG A 419 -25.02 -18.19 -22.03
C ARG A 419 -26.45 -18.23 -22.56
N THR A 420 -27.04 -17.07 -22.85
CA THR A 420 -28.37 -16.97 -23.46
C THR A 420 -28.29 -17.00 -24.99
N ASP A 421 -27.21 -16.53 -25.59
CA ASP A 421 -26.98 -16.51 -27.04
C ASP A 421 -26.21 -17.75 -27.51
N VAL A 422 -26.66 -18.96 -27.14
CA VAL A 422 -26.12 -20.23 -27.70
C VAL A 422 -26.58 -20.44 -29.15
N ASN A 423 -26.71 -19.36 -29.92
CA ASN A 423 -26.97 -19.39 -31.36
C ASN A 423 -26.39 -18.17 -32.11
N ASP A 424 -25.47 -17.37 -31.55
CA ASP A 424 -24.75 -16.40 -32.36
C ASP A 424 -23.32 -16.12 -31.87
N ASP A 425 -22.38 -16.19 -32.82
CA ASP A 425 -20.92 -16.12 -32.70
C ASP A 425 -20.39 -14.72 -32.30
N ALA A 426 -20.71 -14.24 -31.09
CA ALA A 426 -20.16 -12.99 -30.57
C ALA A 426 -19.11 -13.21 -29.46
N VAL A 427 -17.86 -13.36 -29.90
CA VAL A 427 -16.64 -13.46 -29.07
C VAL A 427 -16.45 -12.18 -28.24
N GLY A 428 -16.25 -12.33 -26.92
CA GLY A 428 -16.04 -11.19 -26.01
C GLY A 428 -15.11 -11.50 -24.84
N GLY A 429 -13.84 -11.14 -24.93
CA GLY A 429 -12.94 -11.07 -23.78
C GLY A 429 -11.48 -11.01 -24.20
N CYS A 430 -10.68 -10.11 -23.62
CA CYS A 430 -9.38 -9.80 -24.16
C CYS A 430 -8.32 -9.35 -23.18
N PHE A 431 -7.28 -10.16 -23.13
CA PHE A 431 -5.92 -9.71 -22.93
C PHE A 431 -5.08 -10.46 -23.96
N GLY A 432 -4.10 -9.81 -24.59
CA GLY A 432 -3.07 -10.58 -25.30
C GLY A 432 -2.32 -11.47 -24.30
N ASN A 433 -1.59 -12.50 -24.76
CA ASN A 433 -0.81 -13.35 -23.87
C ASN A 433 -0.01 -12.49 -22.88
N VAL A 434 -0.29 -12.67 -21.58
CA VAL A 434 0.39 -11.96 -20.50
C VAL A 434 1.86 -12.30 -20.63
N SER A 435 2.71 -11.29 -20.80
CA SER A 435 4.15 -11.55 -20.86
C SER A 435 4.59 -12.18 -19.54
N GLY A 436 5.11 -13.41 -19.62
CA GLY A 436 5.65 -14.11 -18.47
C GLY A 436 6.81 -13.32 -17.86
N THR A 437 7.05 -13.50 -16.56
CA THR A 437 8.30 -13.04 -15.94
C THR A 437 9.45 -13.63 -16.75
N PRO A 438 10.30 -12.81 -17.40
CA PRO A 438 11.29 -13.38 -18.31
C PRO A 438 12.36 -14.10 -17.48
N ALA A 439 12.84 -15.23 -18.00
CA ALA A 439 13.74 -16.11 -17.26
C ALA A 439 15.05 -15.38 -16.93
N LYS A 440 15.50 -15.42 -15.66
CA LYS A 440 16.88 -15.05 -15.32
C LYS A 440 17.82 -15.90 -16.17
N LYS A 441 18.71 -15.26 -16.93
CA LYS A 441 19.67 -15.94 -17.80
C LYS A 441 20.50 -16.93 -16.97
N ARG A 442 20.70 -18.14 -17.53
CA ARG A 442 21.63 -19.15 -17.00
C ARG A 442 22.97 -18.50 -16.71
N SER A 443 23.52 -18.76 -15.53
CA SER A 443 24.92 -18.49 -15.23
C SER A 443 25.76 -19.12 -16.33
N THR A 444 26.60 -18.31 -16.96
CA THR A 444 27.65 -18.73 -17.88
C THR A 444 28.38 -19.90 -17.24
N GLN A 445 28.34 -21.07 -17.86
CA GLN A 445 29.26 -22.15 -17.55
C GLN A 445 30.66 -21.63 -17.83
N GLU A 446 31.49 -21.58 -16.79
CA GLU A 446 32.93 -21.44 -16.93
C GLU A 446 33.47 -22.65 -17.70
N MET A 447 34.42 -22.34 -18.58
CA MET A 447 35.21 -23.27 -19.37
C MET A 447 36.49 -23.62 -18.61
#